data_AF-A0A2T0LYC8-F1
#
_entry.id   AF-A0A2T0LYC8-F1
#
_cell.length_a   1.000
_cell.length_b   1.000
_cell.length_c   1.000
_cell.angle_alpha   90.00
_cell.angle_beta   90.00
_cell.angle_gamma   90.00
#
_symmetry.space_group_name_H-M   'P 1'
#
loop_
_entity.id
_entity.type
_entity.pdbx_description
1 polymer ?
#
loop_
_entity_poly.entity_id
_entity_poly.type
_entity_poly.pdbx_seq_one_letter_code
_entity_poly.pdbx_strand_id
1 'polypeptide(L)'
;MGLSLGVLPAQQLAQTRVGARGAVLLHGCVPVTEFGDAWPPEVPLRLHVMENDELGDVDVARNVAATVGNAELFLYPGNGHLFTDPGSPDHDEPAASAVERRVLRFLAAR
;
A
#
# COMPACT_ATOMS: atom_id res chain seq x y z
N MET A 1 8.78 -1.19 1.03
CA MET A 1 7.62 -0.73 1.82
C MET A 1 7.67 0.78 1.86
N GLY A 2 6.51 1.44 1.75
CA GLY A 2 6.37 2.89 1.86
C GLY A 2 5.12 3.24 2.66
N LEU A 3 5.18 4.35 3.41
CA LEU A 3 4.10 4.86 4.26
C LEU A 3 3.84 6.32 3.89
N SER A 4 2.59 6.70 3.65
CA SER A 4 2.20 8.07 3.27
C SER A 4 3.09 8.57 2.12
N LEU A 5 3.78 9.71 2.24
CA LEU A 5 4.71 10.20 1.21
C LEU A 5 5.77 9.15 0.77
N GLY A 6 6.17 8.27 1.69
CA GLY A 6 7.13 7.19 1.43
C GLY A 6 6.63 6.14 0.42
N VAL A 7 5.34 6.11 0.07
CA VAL A 7 4.81 5.22 -0.98
C VAL A 7 5.38 5.57 -2.34
N LEU A 8 5.71 6.85 -2.62
CA LEU A 8 6.22 7.28 -3.92
C LEU A 8 7.55 6.60 -4.28
N PRO A 9 8.65 6.76 -3.50
CA PRO A 9 9.90 6.08 -3.82
C PRO A 9 9.78 4.55 -3.68
N ALA A 10 8.95 4.04 -2.78
CA ALA A 10 8.75 2.59 -2.63
C ALA A 10 8.07 1.98 -3.86
N GLN A 11 7.05 2.63 -4.41
CA GLN A 11 6.33 2.21 -5.59
C GLN A 11 7.22 2.34 -6.84
N GLN A 12 7.92 3.47 -6.99
CA GLN A 12 8.88 3.66 -8.07
C GLN A 12 9.92 2.54 -8.11
N LEU A 13 10.54 2.21 -6.97
CA LEU A 13 11.53 1.13 -6.88
C LEU A 13 10.89 -0.23 -7.17
N ALA A 14 9.68 -0.50 -6.68
CA ALA A 14 9.00 -1.76 -6.95
C ALA A 14 8.70 -1.95 -8.44
N GLN A 15 8.36 -0.88 -9.17
CA GLN A 15 8.06 -0.93 -10.60
C GLN A 15 9.30 -0.99 -11.49
N THR A 16 10.40 -0.36 -11.07
CA THR A 16 11.54 -0.10 -11.98
C THR A 16 12.80 -0.88 -11.64
N ARG A 17 12.95 -1.36 -10.39
CA ARG A 17 14.16 -2.07 -9.96
C ARG A 17 14.03 -3.57 -10.20
N VAL A 18 14.88 -4.09 -11.09
CA VAL A 18 15.07 -5.54 -11.26
C VAL A 18 15.40 -6.21 -9.93
N GLY A 19 14.68 -7.30 -9.62
CA GLY A 19 14.87 -8.08 -8.40
C GLY A 19 14.02 -7.61 -7.20
N ALA A 20 13.10 -6.65 -7.39
CA ALA A 20 12.08 -6.36 -6.38
C ALA A 20 11.30 -7.65 -6.04
N ARG A 21 11.16 -7.94 -4.74
CA ARG A 21 10.49 -9.17 -4.24
C ARG A 21 9.01 -8.94 -3.88
N GLY A 22 8.58 -7.69 -3.87
CA GLY A 22 7.24 -7.25 -3.52
C GLY A 22 7.19 -5.82 -3.02
N ALA A 23 5.99 -5.26 -2.97
CA ALA A 23 5.72 -3.93 -2.44
C ALA A 23 4.61 -3.96 -1.39
N VAL A 24 4.78 -3.13 -0.36
CA VAL A 24 3.74 -2.82 0.63
C VAL A 24 3.64 -1.31 0.67
N LEU A 25 2.48 -0.77 0.30
CA LEU A 25 2.17 0.65 0.30
C LEU A 25 1.06 0.89 1.32
N LEU A 26 1.34 1.75 2.29
CA LEU A 26 0.43 2.11 3.37
C LEU A 26 0.06 3.58 3.23
N HIS A 27 -1.21 3.90 3.48
CA HIS A 27 -1.69 5.29 3.49
C HIS A 27 -1.60 5.95 2.11
N GLY A 28 -1.80 5.16 1.06
CA GLY A 28 -1.94 5.65 -0.31
C GLY A 28 -1.07 4.93 -1.32
N CYS A 29 -1.25 5.34 -2.57
CA CYS A 29 -0.44 4.94 -3.73
C CYS A 29 -0.71 5.93 -4.87
N VAL A 30 0.00 5.79 -5.98
CA VAL A 30 -0.25 6.54 -7.21
C VAL A 30 -0.63 5.60 -8.35
N PRO A 31 -1.25 6.09 -9.43
CA PRO A 31 -1.48 5.27 -10.62
C PRO A 31 -0.18 4.60 -11.08
N VAL A 32 -0.26 3.37 -11.57
CA VAL A 32 0.90 2.62 -12.09
C VAL A 32 1.66 3.43 -13.14
N THR A 33 0.92 4.17 -13.97
CA THR A 33 1.41 5.02 -15.05
C THR A 33 2.34 6.15 -14.59
N GLU A 34 2.36 6.48 -13.30
CA GLU A 34 3.27 7.50 -12.75
C GLU A 34 4.75 7.06 -12.87
N PHE A 35 5.03 5.75 -12.76
CA PHE A 35 6.40 5.23 -12.74
C PHE A 35 6.70 4.19 -13.83
N GLY A 36 5.76 3.93 -14.74
CA GLY A 36 5.96 3.06 -15.90
C GLY A 36 4.66 2.61 -16.54
N ASP A 37 4.75 1.97 -17.70
CA ASP A 37 3.56 1.59 -18.48
C ASP A 37 2.74 0.46 -17.83
N ALA A 38 3.37 -0.36 -16.99
CA ALA A 38 2.73 -1.50 -16.34
C ALA A 38 3.40 -1.86 -15.00
N TRP A 39 2.68 -2.58 -14.16
CA TRP A 39 3.21 -3.19 -12.95
C TRP A 39 3.94 -4.50 -13.28
N PRO A 40 5.15 -4.76 -12.74
CA PRO A 40 5.86 -6.01 -13.00
C PRO A 40 5.05 -7.24 -12.52
N PRO A 41 4.75 -8.21 -13.40
CA PRO A 41 3.79 -9.29 -13.10
C PRO A 41 4.26 -10.23 -11.98
N GLU A 42 5.56 -10.35 -11.74
CA GLU A 42 6.16 -11.17 -10.69
C GLU A 42 6.28 -10.46 -9.33
N VAL A 43 6.09 -9.14 -9.28
CA VAL A 43 6.26 -8.34 -8.06
C VAL A 43 4.92 -8.21 -7.34
N PRO A 44 4.64 -8.97 -6.27
CA PRO A 44 3.37 -8.86 -5.56
C PRO A 44 3.18 -7.49 -4.91
N LEU A 45 1.94 -7.01 -4.84
CA LEU A 45 1.60 -5.70 -4.28
C LEU A 45 0.59 -5.82 -3.13
N ARG A 46 0.87 -5.17 -2.00
CA ARG A 46 -0.08 -4.98 -0.89
C ARG A 46 -0.39 -3.50 -0.71
N LEU A 47 -1.67 -3.16 -0.70
CA LEU A 47 -2.18 -1.81 -0.46
C LEU A 47 -2.96 -1.79 0.85
N HIS A 48 -2.69 -0.82 1.72
CA HIS A 48 -3.33 -0.68 3.02
C HIS A 48 -3.79 0.78 3.22
N VAL A 49 -5.10 1.02 3.12
CA VAL A 49 -5.69 2.37 3.25
C VAL A 49 -6.98 2.32 4.05
N MET A 50 -7.33 3.41 4.73
CA MET A 50 -8.66 3.56 5.31
C MET A 50 -9.68 3.94 4.24
N GLU A 51 -10.94 3.52 4.39
CA GLU A 51 -12.00 3.65 3.38
C GLU A 51 -12.30 5.10 2.99
N ASN A 52 -12.12 6.04 3.91
CA ASN A 52 -12.44 7.45 3.71
C ASN A 52 -11.21 8.35 3.96
N ASP A 53 -10.00 7.83 3.74
CA ASP A 53 -8.76 8.61 3.81
C ASP A 53 -8.71 9.62 2.65
N GLU A 54 -8.89 10.91 2.95
CA GLU A 54 -8.88 12.00 1.95
C GLU A 54 -7.50 12.23 1.33
N LEU A 55 -6.42 11.83 2.01
CA LEU A 55 -5.04 12.00 1.52
C LEU A 55 -4.53 10.76 0.78
N GLY A 56 -5.06 9.58 1.11
CA GLY A 56 -4.61 8.29 0.57
C GLY A 56 -5.18 7.90 -0.79
N ASP A 57 -6.12 8.68 -1.34
CA ASP A 57 -6.82 8.45 -2.62
C ASP A 57 -7.22 6.97 -2.81
N VAL A 58 -8.25 6.57 -2.07
CA VAL A 58 -8.76 5.19 -2.04
C VAL A 58 -9.22 4.71 -3.42
N ASP A 59 -9.70 5.61 -4.27
CA ASP A 59 -10.14 5.26 -5.62
C ASP A 59 -8.95 4.91 -6.51
N VAL A 60 -7.82 5.60 -6.38
CA VAL A 60 -6.57 5.18 -7.02
C VAL A 60 -6.15 3.80 -6.52
N ALA A 61 -6.20 3.54 -5.20
CA ALA A 61 -5.85 2.23 -4.66
C ALA A 61 -6.76 1.10 -5.18
N ARG A 62 -8.07 1.35 -5.30
CA ARG A 62 -9.04 0.42 -5.92
C ARG A 62 -8.70 0.15 -7.38
N ASN A 63 -8.36 1.19 -8.13
CA ASN A 63 -8.06 1.09 -9.56
C ASN A 63 -6.74 0.32 -9.80
N VAL A 64 -5.70 0.60 -8.99
CA VAL A 64 -4.45 -0.18 -9.01
C VAL A 64 -4.72 -1.64 -8.67
N ALA A 65 -5.51 -1.93 -7.63
CA ALA A 65 -5.83 -3.32 -7.26
C ALA A 65 -6.64 -4.07 -8.34
N ALA A 66 -7.48 -3.36 -9.10
CA ALA A 66 -8.25 -3.95 -10.19
C ALA A 66 -7.41 -4.23 -11.45
N THR A 67 -6.31 -3.50 -11.64
CA THR A 67 -5.44 -3.59 -12.84
C THR A 67 -4.21 -4.47 -12.63
N VAL A 68 -3.69 -4.54 -11.40
CA VAL A 68 -2.50 -5.31 -11.05
C VAL A 68 -2.89 -6.70 -10.57
N GLY A 69 -2.66 -7.73 -11.38
CA GLY A 69 -3.18 -9.09 -11.14
C GLY A 69 -2.67 -9.79 -9.87
N ASN A 70 -1.58 -9.32 -9.26
CA ASN A 70 -1.01 -9.84 -8.02
C ASN A 70 -1.10 -8.82 -6.86
N ALA A 71 -1.97 -7.82 -6.99
CA ALA A 71 -2.27 -6.85 -5.95
C ALA A 71 -3.36 -7.36 -5.01
N GLU A 72 -3.20 -7.06 -3.72
CA GLU A 72 -4.24 -7.25 -2.72
C GLU A 72 -4.43 -5.94 -1.95
N LEU A 73 -5.65 -5.41 -2.03
CA LEU A 73 -6.08 -4.21 -1.32
C LEU A 73 -6.77 -4.58 -0.01
N PHE A 74 -6.29 -3.99 1.09
CA PHE A 74 -6.94 -4.03 2.38
C PHE A 74 -7.51 -2.65 2.71
N LEU A 75 -8.84 -2.58 2.76
CA LEU A 75 -9.58 -1.43 3.25
C LEU A 75 -9.86 -1.61 4.73
N TYR A 76 -9.62 -0.55 5.50
CA TYR A 76 -9.89 -0.46 6.92
C TYR A 76 -11.02 0.56 7.14
N PRO A 77 -12.05 0.25 7.94
CA PRO A 77 -13.06 1.25 8.30
C PRO A 77 -12.41 2.46 8.96
N GLY A 78 -12.80 3.67 8.55
CA GLY A 78 -12.27 4.92 9.09
C GLY A 78 -11.89 5.94 8.02
N ASN A 79 -11.27 7.04 8.44
CA ASN A 79 -10.83 8.16 7.60
C ASN A 79 -9.41 8.67 7.93
N GLY A 80 -8.70 8.00 8.84
CA GLY A 80 -7.36 8.38 9.27
C GLY A 80 -6.30 8.05 8.24
N HIS A 81 -5.41 8.99 7.96
CA HIS A 81 -4.33 8.78 7.00
C HIS A 81 -3.19 7.98 7.64
N LEU A 82 -2.65 8.46 8.76
CA LEU A 82 -1.53 7.82 9.46
C LEU A 82 -2.02 6.84 10.54
N PHE A 83 -3.03 6.04 10.23
CA PHE A 83 -3.71 5.20 11.23
C PHE A 83 -2.84 4.11 11.86
N THR A 84 -1.68 3.80 11.27
CA THR A 84 -0.72 2.84 11.85
C THR A 84 0.29 3.48 12.80
N ASP A 85 0.35 4.80 12.88
CA ASP A 85 1.31 5.52 13.72
C ASP A 85 0.70 5.81 15.10
N PRO A 86 1.22 5.21 16.20
CA PRO A 86 0.72 5.46 17.55
C PRO A 86 0.94 6.91 18.05
N GLY A 87 1.78 7.69 17.38
CA GLY A 87 1.97 9.11 17.65
C GLY A 87 0.99 10.02 16.92
N SER A 88 0.19 9.49 15.99
CA SER A 88 -0.76 10.26 15.18
C SER A 88 -2.14 10.36 15.86
N PRO A 89 -2.86 11.49 15.70
CA PRO A 89 -4.28 11.56 16.08
C PRO A 89 -5.16 10.59 15.29
N ASP A 90 -4.68 10.10 14.14
CA ASP A 90 -5.39 9.14 13.29
C ASP A 90 -5.27 7.69 13.78
N HIS A 91 -4.49 7.43 14.84
CA HIS A 91 -4.14 6.07 15.24
C HIS A 91 -5.38 5.21 15.52
N ASP A 92 -5.43 4.05 14.86
CA ASP A 92 -6.42 3.00 15.12
C ASP A 92 -5.68 1.70 15.44
N GLU A 93 -5.61 1.35 16.73
CA GLU A 93 -4.87 0.18 17.23
C GLU A 93 -5.35 -1.15 16.60
N PRO A 94 -6.66 -1.42 16.46
CA PRO A 94 -7.15 -2.62 15.77
C PRO A 94 -6.68 -2.71 14.31
N ALA A 95 -6.78 -1.62 13.54
CA ALA A 95 -6.35 -1.56 12.15
C ALA A 95 -4.83 -1.69 12.04
N ALA A 96 -4.07 -0.98 12.88
CA ALA A 96 -2.62 -1.05 12.94
C ALA A 96 -2.13 -2.49 13.21
N SER A 97 -2.70 -3.15 14.21
CA SER A 97 -2.41 -4.55 14.54
C SER A 97 -2.74 -5.50 13.38
N ALA A 98 -3.82 -5.23 12.64
CA ALA A 98 -4.22 -6.02 11.50
C ALA A 98 -3.30 -5.81 10.28
N VAL A 99 -2.82 -4.58 10.05
CA VAL A 99 -1.76 -4.27 9.07
C VAL A 99 -0.51 -5.06 9.41
N GLU A 100 -0.01 -4.96 10.65
CA GLU A 100 1.21 -5.62 11.10
C GLU A 100 1.17 -7.14 10.82
N ARG A 101 0.11 -7.83 11.26
CA ARG A 101 -0.05 -9.28 11.02
C ARG A 101 -0.07 -9.64 9.54
N ARG A 102 -0.67 -8.79 8.68
CA ARG A 102 -0.73 -9.03 7.23
C ARG A 102 0.64 -8.80 6.58
N VAL A 103 1.34 -7.73 6.96
CA VAL A 103 2.66 -7.39 6.44
C VAL A 103 3.68 -8.44 6.85
N LEU A 104 3.72 -8.85 8.12
CA LEU A 104 4.65 -9.89 8.59
C LEU A 104 4.43 -11.22 7.86
N ARG A 105 3.17 -11.65 7.65
CA ARG A 105 2.88 -12.85 6.85
C ARG A 105 3.29 -12.70 5.39
N PHE A 106 3.08 -11.53 4.81
CA PHE A 106 3.50 -11.25 3.44
C PHE A 106 5.02 -11.34 3.29
N LEU A 107 5.78 -10.78 4.23
CA LEU A 107 7.23 -10.80 4.24
C LEU A 107 7.80 -12.21 4.47
N ALA A 108 7.21 -12.99 5.37
CA ALA A 108 7.66 -14.35 5.66
C ALA A 108 7.52 -15.33 4.47
N ALA A 109 6.70 -14.98 3.48
CA ALA A 109 6.48 -15.79 2.28
C ALA A 109 7.46 -15.48 1.13
N ARG A 110 8.53 -14.68 1.37
CA ARG A 110 9.43 -14.17 0.33
C ARG A 110 10.90 -14.46 0.60
#